data_AF-A0A3D0PPT7-F1
#
_entry.id   AF-A0A3D0PPT7-F1
#
_cell.length_a   1.000
_cell.length_b   1.000
_cell.length_c   1.000
_cell.angle_alpha   90.00
_cell.angle_beta   90.00
_cell.angle_gamma   90.00
#
_symmetry.space_group_name_H-M   'P 1'
#
loop_
_entity.id
_entity.type
_entity.pdbx_description
1 polymer ?
#
loop_
_entity_poly.entity_id
_entity_poly.type
_entity_poly.pdbx_seq_one_letter_code
_entity_poly.pdbx_strand_id
1 'polypeptide(L)'
;ELAGHEVDQNFEVYRNHFILWSAGMKQNIIVEEPCSSLDILPTLSNLFGLEYDSRLLMGRDVFSDAPPLVILSDRSFITDKVMYNSKTGEVIKLTEEELPEDYIKT
;
A
#
# COMPACT_ATOMS: atom_id res chain seq x y z
N GLU A 1 -26.09 0.88 -4.58
CA GLU A 1 -24.70 1.07 -4.13
C GLU A 1 -24.61 1.83 -2.81
N LEU A 2 -23.90 1.26 -1.83
CA LEU A 2 -23.68 1.79 -0.47
C LEU A 2 -22.66 2.95 -0.41
N ALA A 3 -21.80 3.07 -1.43
CA ALA A 3 -20.69 4.03 -1.45
C ALA A 3 -21.10 5.48 -1.81
N GLY A 4 -22.32 5.69 -2.30
CA GLY A 4 -22.79 7.03 -2.71
C GLY A 4 -22.16 7.60 -3.98
N HIS A 5 -21.28 6.84 -4.64
CA HIS A 5 -20.66 7.16 -5.93
C HIS A 5 -20.39 5.89 -6.73
N GLU A 6 -19.99 6.03 -7.99
CA GLU A 6 -19.55 4.93 -8.82
C GLU A 6 -18.15 4.48 -8.38
N VAL A 7 -18.03 3.22 -7.99
CA VAL A 7 -16.80 2.62 -7.45
C VAL A 7 -15.92 2.14 -8.61
N ASP A 8 -14.65 2.55 -8.62
CA ASP A 8 -13.68 2.01 -9.57
C ASP A 8 -13.46 0.50 -9.34
N GLN A 9 -13.73 -0.26 -10.41
CA GLN A 9 -13.64 -1.72 -10.42
C GLN A 9 -12.21 -2.27 -10.50
N ASN A 10 -11.22 -1.41 -10.80
CA ASN A 10 -9.82 -1.81 -10.94
C ASN A 10 -9.03 -1.65 -9.64
N PHE A 11 -9.19 -0.53 -8.93
CA PHE A 11 -8.40 -0.23 -7.74
C PHE A 11 -9.26 -0.03 -6.49
N GLU A 12 -10.29 0.82 -6.56
CA GLU A 12 -11.07 1.22 -5.38
C GLU A 12 -11.81 0.05 -4.74
N VAL A 13 -12.31 -0.90 -5.54
CA VAL A 13 -12.98 -2.12 -5.04
C VAL A 13 -12.12 -2.94 -4.07
N TYR A 14 -10.79 -2.81 -4.14
CA TYR A 14 -9.85 -3.50 -3.26
C TYR A 14 -9.48 -2.68 -2.02
N ARG A 15 -9.87 -1.40 -1.94
CA ARG A 15 -9.53 -0.51 -0.83
C ARG A 15 -10.28 -0.93 0.43
N ASN A 16 -9.51 -1.25 1.47
CA ASN A 16 -10.02 -1.63 2.79
C ASN A 16 -9.38 -0.77 3.88
N HIS A 17 -9.96 -0.77 5.07
CA HIS A 17 -9.43 -0.08 6.24
C HIS A 17 -8.67 -1.06 7.13
N PHE A 18 -7.41 -0.74 7.41
CA PHE A 18 -6.63 -1.41 8.46
C PHE A 18 -6.60 -0.52 9.70
N ILE A 19 -7.18 -1.00 10.80
CA ILE A 19 -7.24 -0.28 12.07
C ILE A 19 -6.47 -1.11 13.10
N LEU A 20 -5.44 -0.51 13.68
CA LEU A 20 -4.65 -1.08 14.76
C LEU A 20 -4.83 -0.25 16.03
N TRP A 21 -5.20 -0.89 17.13
CA TRP A 21 -5.40 -0.22 18.42
C TRP A 21 -4.39 -0.73 19.46
N SER A 22 -3.85 0.21 20.24
CA SER A 22 -3.03 -0.09 21.41
C SER A 22 -3.43 0.82 22.58
N ALA A 23 -3.63 0.22 23.75
CA ALA A 23 -4.04 0.92 24.97
C ALA A 23 -3.07 2.05 25.38
N GLY A 24 -1.79 1.95 24.99
CA GLY A 24 -0.76 2.92 25.30
C GLY A 24 -0.70 4.12 24.34
N MET A 25 -1.48 4.13 23.26
CA MET A 25 -1.44 5.21 22.28
C MET A 25 -2.06 6.49 22.84
N LYS A 26 -1.29 7.59 22.81
CA LYS A 26 -1.75 8.92 23.25
C LYS A 26 -2.46 9.71 22.15
N GLN A 27 -2.18 9.37 20.90
CA GLN A 27 -2.70 10.04 19.71
C GLN A 27 -2.89 9.02 18.60
N ASN A 28 -3.83 9.32 17.70
CA ASN A 28 -4.06 8.52 16.51
C ASN A 28 -2.93 8.77 15.51
N ILE A 29 -2.45 7.70 14.88
CA ILE A 29 -1.54 7.77 13.74
C ILE A 29 -2.38 7.42 12.51
N ILE A 30 -2.45 8.35 11.56
CA ILE A 30 -3.14 8.15 10.28
C ILE A 30 -2.07 7.89 9.23
N VAL A 31 -2.19 6.76 8.54
CA VAL A 31 -1.29 6.37 7.45
C VAL A 31 -2.11 6.36 6.17
N GLU A 32 -1.81 7.29 5.28
CA GLU A 32 -2.47 7.41 3.95
C GLU A 32 -1.66 6.71 2.85
N GLU A 33 -0.42 6.29 3.14
CA GLU A 33 0.41 5.56 2.19
C GLU A 33 -0.24 4.21 1.82
N PRO A 34 -0.10 3.78 0.55
CA PRO A 34 -0.59 2.47 0.14
C PRO A 34 0.00 1.35 1.00
N CYS A 35 -0.88 0.46 1.45
CA CYS A 35 -0.57 -0.67 2.32
C CYS A 35 -1.35 -1.90 1.87
N SER A 36 -0.74 -3.07 2.01
CA SER A 36 -1.29 -4.36 1.69
C SER A 36 -1.39 -5.24 2.94
N SER A 37 -2.17 -6.33 2.85
CA SER A 37 -2.23 -7.32 3.93
C SER A 37 -0.87 -7.98 4.24
N LEU A 38 0.06 -7.98 3.27
CA LEU A 38 1.40 -8.53 3.45
C LEU A 38 2.25 -7.68 4.42
N ASP A 39 1.98 -6.37 4.49
CA ASP A 39 2.70 -5.43 5.35
C ASP A 39 2.35 -5.59 6.84
N ILE A 40 1.23 -6.24 7.16
CA ILE A 40 0.74 -6.39 8.54
C ILE A 40 1.72 -7.18 9.41
N LEU A 41 2.24 -8.30 8.91
CA LEU A 41 3.13 -9.17 9.68
C LEU A 41 4.47 -8.50 10.05
N PRO A 42 5.25 -7.92 9.10
CA PRO A 42 6.47 -7.20 9.46
C PRO A 42 6.20 -5.98 10.36
N THR A 43 5.11 -5.23 10.12
CA THR A 43 4.70 -4.11 10.99
C THR A 43 4.48 -4.55 12.43
N LEU A 44 3.66 -5.59 12.65
CA LEU A 44 3.36 -6.07 14.00
C LEU A 44 4.60 -6.70 14.66
N SER A 45 5.44 -7.40 13.90
CA SER A 45 6.68 -7.99 14.41
C SER A 45 7.63 -6.92 14.94
N ASN A 46 7.81 -5.83 14.20
CA ASN A 46 8.60 -4.68 14.65
C ASN A 46 7.98 -3.99 15.87
N LEU A 47 6.66 -3.76 15.86
CA LEU A 47 5.95 -3.12 16.97
C LEU A 47 6.05 -3.91 18.28
N PHE A 48 6.04 -5.24 18.20
CA PHE A 48 6.18 -6.13 19.36
C PHE A 48 7.64 -6.50 19.68
N GLY A 49 8.62 -6.00 18.92
CA GLY A 49 10.04 -6.29 19.14
C GLY A 49 10.41 -7.76 18.92
N LEU A 50 9.74 -8.44 17.98
CA LEU A 50 10.05 -9.83 17.62
C LEU A 50 11.29 -9.89 16.73
N GLU A 51 12.16 -10.87 16.95
CA GLU A 51 13.27 -11.14 16.04
C GLU A 51 12.81 -11.99 14.85
N TYR A 52 13.10 -11.54 13.64
CA TYR A 52 12.84 -12.26 12.40
C TYR A 52 13.85 -11.88 11.31
N ASP A 53 13.99 -12.73 10.30
CA ASP A 53 14.73 -12.40 9.07
C ASP A 53 13.79 -11.72 8.08
N SER A 54 13.97 -10.43 7.86
CA SER A 54 13.12 -9.64 6.96
C SER A 54 13.13 -10.13 5.52
N ARG A 55 14.16 -10.87 5.09
CA ARG A 55 14.23 -11.44 3.74
C ARG A 55 13.25 -12.58 3.51
N LEU A 56 12.68 -13.13 4.59
CA LEU A 56 11.72 -14.22 4.53
C LEU A 56 10.27 -13.73 4.58
N LEU A 57 10.05 -12.45 4.86
CA LEU A 57 8.72 -11.85 4.91
C LEU A 57 8.50 -10.98 3.67
N MET A 58 7.30 -11.08 3.11
CA MET A 58 6.83 -10.17 2.08
C MET A 58 6.25 -8.92 2.75
N GLY A 59 6.32 -7.79 2.05
CA GLY A 59 5.85 -6.51 2.55
C GLY A 59 6.90 -5.76 3.37
N ARG A 60 6.49 -4.61 3.88
CA ARG A 60 7.29 -3.70 4.71
C ARG A 60 6.58 -3.40 6.01
N ASP A 61 7.32 -2.86 6.96
CA ASP A 61 6.73 -2.15 8.08
C ASP A 61 6.14 -0.82 7.59
N VAL A 62 4.83 -0.61 7.79
CA VAL A 62 4.12 0.60 7.34
C VAL A 62 4.58 1.87 8.07
N PHE A 63 5.30 1.73 9.19
CA PHE A 63 5.87 2.85 9.93
C PHE A 63 7.35 3.11 9.57
N SER A 64 7.90 2.38 8.60
CA SER A 64 9.27 2.57 8.12
C SER A 64 9.34 3.49 6.89
N ASP A 65 10.55 3.97 6.58
CA ASP A 65 10.81 4.80 5.39
C ASP A 65 10.89 3.99 4.07
N ALA A 66 10.59 2.69 4.09
CA ALA A 66 10.62 1.86 2.89
C ALA A 66 9.50 2.26 1.92
N PRO A 67 9.71 2.35 0.60
CA PRO A 67 8.65 2.73 -0.33
C PRO A 67 7.44 1.78 -0.32
N PRO A 68 6.19 2.29 -0.35
CA PRO A 68 4.99 1.46 -0.45
C PRO A 68 4.90 0.77 -1.80
N LEU A 69 4.48 -0.49 -1.78
CA LEU A 69 4.15 -1.26 -2.97
C LEU A 69 3.01 -2.23 -2.68
N VAL A 70 1.89 -2.03 -3.35
CA VAL A 70 0.75 -2.96 -3.34
C VAL A 70 0.67 -3.62 -4.72
N ILE A 71 0.69 -4.95 -4.76
CA ILE A 71 0.54 -5.72 -6.01
C ILE A 71 -0.79 -6.45 -5.95
N LEU A 72 -1.65 -6.20 -6.94
CA LEU A 72 -2.94 -6.87 -7.11
C LEU A 72 -2.75 -8.22 -7.83
N SER A 73 -3.77 -9.07 -7.78
CA SER A 73 -3.69 -10.44 -8.31
C SER A 73 -3.44 -10.51 -9.82
N ASP A 74 -3.88 -9.50 -10.58
CA ASP A 74 -3.63 -9.41 -12.02
C ASP A 74 -2.28 -8.77 -12.37
N ARG A 75 -1.45 -8.45 -11.37
CA ARG A 75 -0.16 -7.73 -11.48
C ARG A 75 -0.28 -6.24 -11.74
N SER A 76 -1.47 -5.67 -11.67
CA SER A 76 -1.62 -4.23 -11.46
C SER A 76 -1.00 -3.86 -10.11
N PHE A 77 -0.47 -2.66 -9.98
CA PHE A 77 0.22 -2.26 -8.76
C PHE A 77 -0.03 -0.80 -8.38
N ILE A 78 0.17 -0.49 -7.11
CA ILE A 78 0.03 0.84 -6.52
C ILE A 78 1.31 1.16 -5.76
N THR A 79 1.86 2.34 -5.99
CA THR A 79 2.97 2.94 -5.24
C THR A 79 2.49 4.25 -4.63
N ASP A 80 3.34 4.96 -3.89
CA ASP A 80 3.13 6.35 -3.49
C ASP A 80 2.98 7.31 -4.67
N LYS A 81 3.41 6.91 -5.88
CA LYS A 81 3.51 7.79 -7.04
C LYS A 81 2.50 7.50 -8.15
N VAL A 82 2.13 6.24 -8.32
CA VAL A 82 1.25 5.79 -9.42
C VAL A 82 0.39 4.59 -9.05
N MET A 83 -0.74 4.46 -9.74
CA MET A 83 -1.46 3.21 -9.95
C MET A 83 -1.27 2.75 -11.40
N TYR A 84 -0.83 1.52 -11.60
CA TYR A 84 -0.65 0.92 -12.92
C TYR A 84 -1.64 -0.21 -13.14
N ASN A 85 -2.37 -0.17 -14.24
CA ASN A 85 -3.29 -1.22 -14.65
C ASN A 85 -2.60 -2.14 -15.68
N SER A 86 -2.33 -3.37 -15.27
CA SER A 86 -1.63 -4.36 -16.10
C SER A 86 -2.43 -4.85 -17.33
N LYS A 87 -3.75 -4.72 -17.32
CA LYS A 87 -4.63 -5.17 -18.42
C LYS A 87 -4.73 -4.12 -19.52
N THR A 88 -4.76 -2.84 -19.16
CA THR A 88 -4.91 -1.73 -20.12
C THR A 88 -3.59 -1.02 -20.44
N GLY A 89 -2.57 -1.17 -19.59
CA GLY A 89 -1.32 -0.41 -19.66
C GLY A 89 -1.46 1.03 -19.13
N GLU A 90 -2.61 1.38 -18.55
CA GLU A 90 -2.88 2.72 -18.04
C GLU A 90 -2.07 3.03 -16.79
N VAL A 91 -1.59 4.27 -16.70
CA VAL A 91 -0.83 4.80 -15.56
C VAL A 91 -1.56 6.02 -15.01
N ILE A 92 -2.05 5.91 -13.79
CA ILE A 92 -2.68 7.01 -13.05
C ILE A 92 -1.64 7.57 -12.08
N LYS A 93 -1.25 8.84 -12.25
CA LYS A 93 -0.34 9.51 -11.31
C LYS A 93 -1.07 9.88 -10.02
N LEU A 94 -0.42 9.64 -8.89
CA LEU A 94 -0.87 10.01 -7.54
C LEU A 94 -0.09 11.19 -6.95
N THR A 95 0.97 11.61 -7.64
CA THR A 95 1.83 12.73 -7.26
C THR A 95 1.98 13.72 -8.42
N GLU A 96 2.21 14.99 -8.06
CA GLU A 96 2.58 16.06 -8.99
C GLU A 96 4.07 16.02 -9.37
N GLU A 97 4.86 15.18 -8.70
CA GLU A 97 6.28 15.02 -9.00
C GLU A 97 6.52 14.51 -10.43
N GLU A 98 7.55 15.05 -11.09
CA GLU A 98 8.02 14.52 -12.35
C GLU A 98 8.72 13.17 -12.11
N LEU A 99 8.16 12.12 -12.72
CA LEU A 99 8.71 10.78 -12.67
C LEU A 99 9.70 10.58 -13.83
N PRO A 100 10.79 9.82 -13.62
CA PRO A 100 11.68 9.42 -14.72
C PRO A 100 10.92 8.80 -15.88
N GLU A 101 11.37 9.04 -17.12
CA GLU A 101 10.73 8.46 -18.32
C GLU A 101 10.60 6.93 -18.25
N ASP A 102 11.50 6.28 -17.51
CA ASP A 102 11.60 4.84 -17.40
C ASP A 102 11.06 4.28 -16.08
N TYR A 103 10.29 5.10 -15.33
CA TYR A 103 9.67 4.71 -14.05
C TYR A 103 8.74 3.50 -14.20
N ILE A 104 8.03 3.41 -15.33
CA ILE A 104 7.27 2.21 -15.72
C ILE A 104 7.82 1.71 -17.05
N LYS A 105 8.35 0.48 -17.05
CA LYS A 105 8.72 -0.26 -18.26
C LYS A 105 7.66 -1.33 -18.51
N THR A 106 6.89 -1.16 -19.58
CA THR A 106 5.91 -2.13 -20.07
C THR A 106 6.51 -3.08 -21.10
#